data_AF-A0A5C8HM20-F1
#
_entry.id   AF-A0A5C8HM20-F1
#
_cell.length_a   1.000
_cell.length_b   1.000
_cell.length_c   1.000
_cell.angle_alpha   90.00
_cell.angle_beta   90.00
_cell.angle_gamma   90.00
#
_symmetry.space_group_name_H-M   'P 1'
#
loop_
_entity.id
_entity.type
_entity.pdbx_description
1 polymer ?
#
loop_
_entity_poly.entity_id
_entity_poly.type
_entity_poly.pdbx_seq_one_letter_code
_entity_poly.pdbx_strand_id
1 'polypeptide(L)'
;MCFDGDACESVTRAAGSTACSVSKMTDEGRTQWPAEFRPFARPFRPVAYAATGMIWGLPFANVWLALILLPLVPVLGIFVSAVERRRVAILGMPTIPSSHIPIPREERRRWLSIRLREPITWREAVLTLMASAMGFATGALVAFGVPLGFVFLLAPGFESSDGSGAIIMVPVILVAMVYGCACVTWAQYTLTRKIFAPFIPSPPEIPRPPRY
;
A
#
# COMPACT_ATOMS: atom_id res chain seq x y z
N MET A 1 -50.28 15.51 -34.05
CA MET A 1 -49.57 14.44 -33.34
C MET A 1 -48.60 15.11 -32.38
N CYS A 2 -49.08 15.39 -31.16
CA CYS A 2 -48.29 16.01 -30.11
C CYS A 2 -47.64 14.87 -29.30
N PHE A 3 -46.32 14.86 -29.24
CA PHE A 3 -45.59 13.94 -28.38
C PHE A 3 -45.71 14.41 -26.93
N ASP A 4 -46.10 13.46 -26.09
CA ASP A 4 -46.36 13.59 -24.67
C ASP A 4 -45.08 13.99 -23.90
N GLY A 5 -45.16 15.06 -23.10
CA GLY A 5 -44.03 15.72 -22.44
C GLY A 5 -43.51 15.02 -21.18
N ASP A 6 -44.21 13.99 -20.70
CA ASP A 6 -43.98 13.42 -19.37
C ASP A 6 -42.85 12.38 -19.32
N ALA A 7 -42.40 11.86 -20.47
CA ALA A 7 -41.32 10.87 -20.51
C ALA A 7 -39.92 11.49 -20.28
N CYS A 8 -39.72 12.77 -20.60
CA CYS A 8 -38.41 13.42 -20.51
C CYS A 8 -38.05 13.87 -19.06
N GLU A 9 -39.05 14.04 -18.20
CA GLU A 9 -38.85 14.46 -16.80
C GLU A 9 -38.37 13.32 -15.88
N SER A 10 -38.69 12.07 -16.24
CA SER A 10 -38.27 10.89 -15.45
C SER A 10 -36.78 10.56 -15.61
N VAL A 11 -36.23 10.80 -16.80
CA VAL A 11 -34.81 10.54 -17.12
C VAL A 11 -33.90 11.60 -16.51
N THR A 12 -34.36 12.85 -16.41
CA THR A 12 -33.60 13.94 -15.79
C THR A 12 -33.56 13.86 -14.25
N ARG A 13 -34.60 13.33 -13.58
CA ARG A 13 -34.52 13.02 -12.13
C ARG A 13 -33.58 11.86 -11.82
N ALA A 14 -33.45 10.86 -12.71
CA ALA A 14 -32.48 9.78 -12.54
C ALA A 14 -31.03 10.25 -12.76
N ALA A 15 -30.79 11.19 -13.68
CA ALA A 15 -29.47 11.76 -13.95
C ALA A 15 -29.01 12.78 -12.89
N GLY A 16 -29.93 13.47 -12.21
CA GLY A 16 -29.60 14.40 -11.11
C GLY A 16 -29.08 13.72 -9.84
N SER A 17 -29.44 12.45 -9.62
CA SER A 17 -29.00 11.66 -8.45
C SER A 17 -27.52 11.26 -8.52
N THR A 18 -27.02 10.91 -9.71
CA THR A 18 -25.62 10.55 -9.91
C THR A 18 -24.70 11.77 -9.96
N ALA A 19 -25.15 12.91 -10.50
CA ALA A 19 -24.37 14.16 -10.48
C ALA A 19 -24.22 14.72 -9.05
N CYS A 20 -25.25 14.60 -8.20
CA CYS A 20 -25.17 15.02 -6.80
C CYS A 20 -24.25 14.11 -5.97
N SER A 21 -24.14 12.82 -6.31
CA SER A 21 -23.22 11.87 -5.66
C SER A 21 -21.76 12.11 -6.04
N VAL A 22 -21.47 12.46 -7.30
CA VAL A 22 -20.10 12.78 -7.75
C VAL A 22 -19.62 14.14 -7.19
N SER A 23 -20.52 15.11 -7.03
CA SER A 23 -20.20 16.37 -6.36
C SER A 23 -19.97 16.19 -4.85
N LYS A 24 -20.73 15.32 -4.18
CA LYS A 24 -20.46 14.97 -2.77
C LYS A 24 -19.13 14.24 -2.59
N MET A 25 -18.75 13.37 -3.52
CA MET A 25 -17.46 12.67 -3.47
C MET A 25 -16.26 13.61 -3.71
N THR A 26 -16.48 14.74 -4.38
CA THR A 26 -15.43 15.73 -4.64
C THR A 26 -15.33 16.84 -3.60
N ASP A 27 -16.37 17.08 -2.78
CA ASP A 27 -16.29 17.99 -1.63
C ASP A 27 -15.95 17.29 -0.31
N GLU A 28 -16.40 16.05 -0.07
CA GLU A 28 -15.95 15.25 1.08
C GLU A 28 -14.51 14.72 0.91
N GLY A 29 -13.98 14.73 -0.30
CA GLY A 29 -12.61 14.32 -0.62
C GLY A 29 -11.56 15.45 -0.58
N ARG A 30 -11.98 16.73 -0.56
CA ARG A 30 -11.06 17.86 -0.79
C ARG A 30 -10.59 18.58 0.48
N THR A 31 -11.28 18.44 1.61
CA THR A 31 -10.94 19.18 2.85
C THR A 31 -10.50 18.31 4.02
N GLN A 32 -10.66 16.99 3.95
CA GLN A 32 -9.95 16.08 4.85
C GLN A 32 -8.70 15.52 4.17
N TRP A 33 -7.71 16.38 3.94
CA TRP A 33 -6.37 15.89 4.24
C TRP A 33 -6.39 15.72 5.75
N PRO A 34 -6.52 14.49 6.27
CA PRO A 34 -6.75 14.33 7.69
C PRO A 34 -5.54 14.94 8.40
N ALA A 35 -5.74 15.67 9.50
CA ALA A 35 -4.68 16.42 10.20
C ALA A 35 -3.47 15.56 10.66
N GLU A 36 -3.56 14.25 10.44
CA GLU A 36 -2.55 13.20 10.52
C GLU A 36 -1.51 13.25 9.37
N PHE A 37 -1.80 13.90 8.24
CA PHE A 37 -0.78 14.44 7.33
C PHE A 37 -0.20 15.75 7.89
N ARG A 38 0.39 15.67 9.09
CA ARG A 38 1.49 16.54 9.52
C ARG A 38 2.80 15.74 9.39
N PRO A 39 3.22 15.34 8.18
CA PRO A 39 4.34 14.42 8.01
C PRO A 39 5.66 15.08 8.42
N PHE A 40 5.67 16.42 8.51
CA PHE A 40 6.81 17.20 8.94
C PHE A 40 7.07 17.21 10.45
N ALA A 41 6.11 16.78 11.28
CA ALA A 41 6.37 16.78 12.73
C ALA A 41 7.41 15.73 13.15
N ARG A 42 7.63 14.68 12.33
CA ARG A 42 8.63 13.62 12.58
C ARG A 42 9.16 13.03 11.25
N PRO A 43 10.17 13.65 10.61
CA PRO A 43 10.70 13.20 9.31
C PRO A 43 11.25 11.76 9.33
N PHE A 44 11.55 11.20 10.50
CA PHE A 44 12.11 9.87 10.66
C PHE A 44 11.10 8.72 10.49
N ARG A 45 9.79 8.96 10.58
CA ARG A 45 8.76 7.92 10.42
C ARG A 45 8.78 7.26 9.02
N PRO A 46 8.74 8.00 7.90
CA PRO A 46 8.84 7.40 6.57
C PRO A 46 10.19 6.73 6.34
N VAL A 47 11.27 7.26 6.92
CA VAL A 47 12.61 6.63 6.84
C VAL A 47 12.62 5.28 7.55
N ALA A 48 12.08 5.19 8.77
CA ALA A 48 11.95 3.93 9.49
C ALA A 48 11.03 2.94 8.76
N TYR A 49 9.96 3.43 8.14
CA TYR A 49 9.09 2.61 7.31
C TYR A 49 9.85 2.08 6.09
N ALA A 50 10.53 2.92 5.32
CA ALA A 50 11.31 2.48 4.16
C ALA A 50 12.43 1.49 4.54
N ALA A 51 13.21 1.79 5.58
CA ALA A 51 14.30 0.94 6.06
C ALA A 51 13.81 -0.46 6.48
N THR A 52 12.70 -0.54 7.21
CA THR A 52 12.10 -1.84 7.56
C THR A 52 11.64 -2.60 6.33
N GLY A 53 11.11 -1.93 5.30
CA GLY A 53 10.75 -2.55 4.03
C GLY A 53 11.96 -3.12 3.27
N MET A 54 13.09 -2.40 3.26
CA MET A 54 14.34 -2.88 2.64
C MET A 54 14.85 -4.15 3.32
N ILE A 55 14.81 -4.20 4.67
CA ILE A 55 15.21 -5.40 5.43
C ILE A 55 14.36 -6.61 5.03
N TRP A 56 13.07 -6.42 4.81
CA TRP A 56 12.16 -7.49 4.36
C TRP A 56 12.33 -7.87 2.89
N GLY A 57 12.71 -6.92 2.02
CA GLY A 57 12.95 -7.18 0.61
C GLY A 57 14.25 -7.93 0.33
N LEU A 58 15.27 -7.76 1.18
CA LEU A 58 16.61 -8.36 0.99
C LEU A 58 16.60 -9.89 0.86
N PRO A 59 15.91 -10.67 1.71
CA PRO A 59 15.83 -12.11 1.55
C PRO A 59 15.26 -12.56 0.20
N PHE A 60 14.33 -11.79 -0.37
CA PHE A 60 13.70 -12.11 -1.66
C PHE A 60 14.48 -11.59 -2.87
N ALA A 61 15.46 -10.70 -2.66
CA ALA A 61 16.39 -10.26 -3.70
C ALA A 61 17.23 -11.43 -4.25
N ASN A 62 17.56 -12.38 -3.38
CA ASN A 62 18.32 -13.56 -3.76
C ASN A 62 17.36 -14.62 -4.32
N VAL A 63 17.44 -14.90 -5.62
CA VAL A 63 16.56 -15.84 -6.33
C VAL A 63 16.56 -17.23 -5.68
N TRP A 64 17.72 -17.72 -5.25
CA TRP A 64 17.82 -19.03 -4.59
C TRP A 64 17.09 -19.04 -3.25
N LEU A 65 17.28 -17.99 -2.45
CA LEU A 65 16.59 -17.84 -1.18
C LEU A 65 15.08 -17.67 -1.38
N ALA A 66 14.65 -16.93 -2.40
CA ALA A 66 13.25 -16.78 -2.76
C ALA A 66 12.60 -18.12 -3.13
N LEU A 67 13.28 -18.97 -3.90
CA LEU A 67 12.78 -20.30 -4.25
C LEU A 67 12.65 -21.22 -3.03
N ILE A 68 13.62 -21.17 -2.11
CA ILE A 68 13.60 -21.95 -0.86
C ILE A 68 12.50 -21.44 0.09
N LEU A 69 12.27 -20.13 0.14
CA LEU A 69 11.26 -19.52 1.01
C LEU A 69 9.85 -19.61 0.42
N LEU A 70 9.70 -19.85 -0.88
CA LEU A 70 8.40 -19.94 -1.57
C LEU A 70 7.39 -20.89 -0.88
N PRO A 71 7.73 -22.14 -0.50
CA PRO A 71 6.81 -23.01 0.24
C PRO A 71 6.48 -22.51 1.65
N LEU A 72 7.32 -21.66 2.23
CA LEU A 72 7.13 -21.06 3.56
C LEU A 72 6.35 -19.73 3.49
N VAL A 73 6.05 -19.22 2.29
CA VAL A 73 5.38 -17.93 2.10
C VAL A 73 4.07 -17.80 2.89
N PRO A 74 3.19 -18.81 3.01
CA PRO A 74 1.98 -18.66 3.82
C PRO A 74 2.27 -18.46 5.31
N VAL A 75 3.30 -19.13 5.83
CA VAL A 75 3.73 -19.02 7.23
C VAL A 75 4.40 -17.68 7.48
N LEU A 76 5.29 -17.27 6.57
CA LEU A 76 5.89 -15.94 6.57
C LEU A 76 4.83 -14.86 6.42
N GLY A 77 3.76 -15.14 5.67
CA GLY A 77 2.59 -14.31 5.46
C GLY A 77 2.00 -13.81 6.76
N ILE A 78 1.80 -14.72 7.71
CA ILE A 78 1.25 -14.42 9.05
C ILE A 78 2.20 -13.52 9.84
N PHE A 79 3.51 -13.74 9.72
CA PHE A 79 4.50 -12.94 10.43
C PHE A 79 4.62 -11.53 9.84
N VAL A 80 4.77 -11.44 8.52
CA VAL A 80 4.90 -10.19 7.79
C VAL A 80 3.63 -9.36 7.90
N SER A 81 2.44 -9.98 7.84
CA SER A 81 1.17 -9.27 8.06
C SER A 81 1.10 -8.67 9.46
N ALA A 82 1.53 -9.39 10.50
CA ALA A 82 1.58 -8.87 11.87
C ALA A 82 2.55 -7.69 11.99
N VAL A 83 3.70 -7.75 11.31
CA VAL A 83 4.68 -6.66 11.25
C VAL A 83 4.10 -5.46 10.49
N GLU A 84 3.46 -5.66 9.34
CA GLU A 84 2.85 -4.59 8.54
C GLU A 84 1.76 -3.85 9.33
N ARG A 85 0.92 -4.57 10.07
CA ARG A 85 -0.10 -3.96 10.96
C ARG A 85 0.55 -3.04 12.00
N ARG A 86 1.70 -3.42 12.56
CA ARG A 86 2.48 -2.58 13.48
C ARG A 86 3.17 -1.42 12.75
N ARG A 87 3.69 -1.64 11.53
CA ARG A 87 4.32 -0.59 10.72
C ARG A 87 3.33 0.51 10.33
N VAL A 88 2.09 0.16 10.02
CA VAL A 88 1.02 1.14 9.77
C VAL A 88 0.79 2.04 11.00
N ALA A 89 0.90 1.50 12.21
CA ALA A 89 0.81 2.29 13.44
C ALA A 89 1.97 3.29 13.61
N ILE A 90 3.17 2.98 13.08
CA ILE A 90 4.32 3.91 13.10
C ILE A 90 4.00 5.19 12.32
N LEU A 91 3.24 5.05 11.24
CA LEU A 91 2.80 6.19 10.43
C LEU A 91 1.70 7.03 11.11
N GLY A 92 1.23 6.61 12.30
CA GLY A 92 0.17 7.28 13.06
C GLY A 92 -1.24 6.88 12.66
N MET A 93 -1.37 5.88 11.78
CA MET A 93 -2.67 5.40 11.33
C MET A 93 -3.25 4.35 12.28
N PRO A 94 -4.59 4.17 12.30
CA PRO A 94 -5.23 3.14 13.12
C PRO A 94 -4.69 1.74 12.83
N THR A 95 -4.43 0.96 13.87
CA THR A 95 -3.99 -0.44 13.75
C THR A 95 -5.09 -1.28 13.11
N ILE A 96 -4.73 -2.06 12.09
CA ILE A 96 -5.66 -2.94 11.38
C ILE A 96 -5.83 -4.26 12.17
N PRO A 97 -7.03 -4.59 12.66
CA PRO A 97 -7.25 -5.79 13.47
C PRO A 97 -7.07 -7.08 12.64
N SER A 98 -6.56 -8.13 13.28
CA SER A 98 -6.45 -9.46 12.66
C SER A 98 -7.84 -10.06 12.47
N SER A 99 -8.17 -10.50 11.25
CA SER A 99 -9.44 -11.19 10.96
C SER A 99 -9.33 -12.71 11.05
N HIS A 100 -8.20 -13.21 11.56
CA HIS A 100 -8.01 -14.63 11.81
C HIS A 100 -8.92 -15.11 12.95
N ILE A 101 -9.59 -16.24 12.73
CA ILE A 101 -10.41 -16.89 13.76
C ILE A 101 -9.47 -17.39 14.88
N PRO A 102 -9.80 -17.18 16.17
CA PRO A 102 -9.05 -17.75 17.27
C PRO A 102 -9.19 -19.28 17.28
N ILE A 103 -8.07 -19.98 17.44
CA ILE A 103 -8.05 -21.46 17.40
C ILE A 103 -8.00 -22.00 18.85
N PRO A 104 -8.86 -22.98 19.21
CA PRO A 104 -8.85 -23.62 20.53
C PRO A 104 -7.49 -24.24 20.87
N ARG A 105 -7.17 -24.34 22.17
CA ARG A 105 -5.84 -24.82 22.61
C ARG A 105 -5.62 -26.29 22.27
N GLU A 106 -6.69 -27.07 22.22
CA GLU A 106 -6.69 -28.51 21.94
C GLU A 106 -6.25 -28.81 20.50
N GLU A 107 -6.48 -27.88 19.57
CA GLU A 107 -6.20 -28.06 18.14
C GLU A 107 -4.83 -27.50 17.68
N ARG A 108 -3.96 -27.07 18.61
CA ARG A 108 -2.67 -26.46 18.27
C ARG A 108 -1.79 -27.31 17.35
N ARG A 109 -1.85 -28.64 17.46
CA ARG A 109 -1.08 -29.56 16.58
C ARG A 109 -1.53 -29.49 15.11
N ARG A 110 -2.79 -29.13 14.85
CA ARG A 110 -3.36 -28.97 13.50
C ARG A 110 -3.40 -27.51 13.04
N TRP A 111 -2.91 -26.59 13.86
CA TRP A 111 -2.97 -25.14 13.63
C TRP A 111 -2.54 -24.73 12.22
N LEU A 112 -1.40 -25.24 11.74
CA LEU A 112 -0.88 -24.89 10.43
C LEU A 112 -1.80 -25.37 9.30
N SER A 113 -2.31 -26.60 9.40
CA SER A 113 -3.22 -27.16 8.38
C SER A 113 -4.53 -26.39 8.29
N ILE A 114 -5.03 -25.88 9.43
CA ILE A 114 -6.22 -25.03 9.49
C ILE A 114 -5.93 -23.69 8.82
N ARG A 115 -4.83 -23.03 9.23
CA ARG A 115 -4.43 -21.73 8.67
C ARG A 115 -4.18 -21.76 7.17
N LEU A 116 -3.51 -22.80 6.64
CA LEU A 116 -3.25 -22.93 5.21
C LEU A 116 -4.53 -23.09 4.36
N ARG A 117 -5.64 -23.52 4.97
CA ARG A 117 -6.94 -23.63 4.30
C ARG A 117 -7.75 -22.33 4.39
N GLU A 118 -7.41 -21.43 5.29
CA GLU A 118 -8.11 -20.16 5.41
C GLU A 118 -7.75 -19.25 4.21
N PRO A 119 -8.75 -18.66 3.51
CA PRO A 119 -8.49 -17.78 2.38
C PRO A 119 -7.74 -16.50 2.78
N ILE A 120 -7.83 -16.10 4.05
CA ILE A 120 -7.10 -14.92 4.56
C ILE A 120 -5.58 -15.13 4.56
N THR A 121 -5.11 -16.34 4.87
CA THR A 121 -3.68 -16.67 4.86
C THR A 121 -3.09 -16.49 3.47
N TRP A 122 -3.82 -16.85 2.42
CA TRP A 122 -3.40 -16.66 1.03
C TRP A 122 -3.37 -15.18 0.62
N ARG A 123 -4.29 -14.36 1.14
CA ARG A 123 -4.21 -12.90 0.96
C ARG A 123 -2.97 -12.31 1.63
N GLU A 124 -2.63 -12.77 2.82
CA GLU A 124 -1.42 -12.35 3.54
C GLU A 124 -0.13 -12.84 2.87
N ALA A 125 -0.16 -14.03 2.27
CA ALA A 125 0.91 -14.54 1.42
C ALA A 125 1.16 -13.63 0.21
N VAL A 126 0.10 -13.26 -0.53
CA VAL A 126 0.20 -12.34 -1.68
C VAL A 126 0.72 -10.97 -1.25
N LEU A 127 0.20 -10.42 -0.15
CA LEU A 127 0.72 -9.18 0.43
C LEU A 127 2.21 -9.28 0.72
N THR A 128 2.66 -10.40 1.29
CA THR A 128 4.06 -10.60 1.65
C THR A 128 4.97 -10.63 0.43
N LEU A 129 4.54 -11.26 -0.65
CA LEU A 129 5.26 -11.23 -1.93
C LEU A 129 5.33 -9.80 -2.49
N MET A 130 4.21 -9.07 -2.49
CA MET A 130 4.17 -7.68 -2.96
C MET A 130 5.03 -6.74 -2.10
N ALA A 131 4.94 -6.86 -0.78
CA ALA A 131 5.72 -6.09 0.17
C ALA A 131 7.22 -6.36 0.01
N SER A 132 7.60 -7.62 -0.24
CA SER A 132 8.98 -8.01 -0.49
C SER A 132 9.50 -7.43 -1.81
N ALA A 133 8.70 -7.49 -2.89
CA ALA A 133 9.04 -6.89 -4.17
C ALA A 133 9.20 -5.36 -4.09
N MET A 134 8.30 -4.68 -3.37
CA MET A 134 8.39 -3.23 -3.13
C MET A 134 9.58 -2.86 -2.22
N GLY A 135 9.85 -3.67 -1.20
CA GLY A 135 11.04 -3.53 -0.36
C GLY A 135 12.32 -3.67 -1.17
N PHE A 136 12.37 -4.64 -2.09
CA PHE A 136 13.48 -4.83 -3.02
C PHE A 136 13.64 -3.63 -3.97
N ALA A 137 12.56 -3.14 -4.58
CA ALA A 137 12.60 -1.97 -5.44
C ALA A 137 13.12 -0.72 -4.70
N THR A 138 12.68 -0.51 -3.46
CA THR A 138 13.19 0.56 -2.58
C THR A 138 14.67 0.35 -2.28
N GLY A 139 15.05 -0.90 -1.98
CA GLY A 139 16.43 -1.35 -1.80
C GLY A 139 17.33 -0.94 -2.96
N ALA A 140 16.95 -1.36 -4.17
CA ALA A 140 17.66 -1.06 -5.40
C ALA A 140 17.74 0.45 -5.67
N LEU A 141 16.64 1.19 -5.51
CA LEU A 141 16.62 2.63 -5.73
C LEU A 141 17.65 3.36 -4.84
N VAL A 142 17.75 2.99 -3.57
CA VAL A 142 18.75 3.56 -2.64
C VAL A 142 20.15 3.06 -2.99
N ALA A 143 20.31 1.76 -3.24
CA ALA A 143 21.59 1.12 -3.51
C ALA A 143 22.25 1.63 -4.80
N PHE A 144 21.48 2.04 -5.81
CA PHE A 144 22.01 2.64 -7.03
C PHE A 144 22.02 4.17 -6.97
N GLY A 145 20.98 4.79 -6.41
CA GLY A 145 20.84 6.24 -6.36
C GLY A 145 21.92 6.93 -5.52
N VAL A 146 22.25 6.37 -4.35
CA VAL A 146 23.25 6.97 -3.45
C VAL A 146 24.66 6.92 -4.05
N PRO A 147 25.19 5.76 -4.52
CA PRO A 147 26.50 5.72 -5.16
C PRO A 147 26.55 6.55 -6.43
N LEU A 148 25.48 6.57 -7.23
CA LEU A 148 25.42 7.40 -8.43
C LEU A 148 25.57 8.89 -8.06
N GLY A 149 24.81 9.37 -7.08
CA GLY A 149 24.94 10.74 -6.58
C GLY A 149 26.35 11.05 -6.06
N PHE A 150 26.99 10.10 -5.37
CA PHE A 150 28.36 10.25 -4.89
C PHE A 150 29.40 10.30 -6.02
N VAL A 151 29.23 9.46 -7.05
CA VAL A 151 30.08 9.50 -8.26
C VAL A 151 29.95 10.86 -8.94
N PHE A 152 28.75 11.41 -9.10
CA PHE A 152 28.56 12.75 -9.66
C PHE A 152 29.15 13.87 -8.79
N LEU A 153 29.15 13.69 -7.46
CA LEU A 153 29.74 14.65 -6.53
C LEU A 153 31.27 14.68 -6.60
N LEU A 154 31.91 13.50 -6.76
CA LEU A 154 33.36 13.35 -6.71
C LEU A 154 34.04 13.29 -8.07
N ALA A 155 33.29 13.09 -9.16
CA ALA A 155 33.87 12.90 -10.48
C ALA A 155 34.61 14.17 -10.93
N PRO A 156 35.96 14.12 -11.06
CA PRO A 156 36.78 15.29 -11.38
C PRO A 156 36.62 15.78 -12.82
N GLY A 157 35.89 15.04 -13.68
CA GLY A 157 35.68 15.34 -15.10
C GLY A 157 34.40 16.13 -15.43
N PHE A 158 33.61 16.55 -14.44
CA PHE A 158 32.47 17.46 -14.64
C PHE A 158 32.85 18.94 -14.54
N GLU A 159 34.13 19.26 -14.74
CA GLU A 159 34.57 20.57 -15.20
C GLU A 159 34.11 20.76 -16.67
N SER A 160 32.80 20.91 -16.87
CA SER A 160 32.38 21.81 -17.94
C SER A 160 32.99 23.19 -17.61
N SER A 161 33.33 23.98 -18.62
CA SER A 161 33.79 25.38 -18.49
C SER A 161 33.01 26.19 -17.43
N ASP A 162 31.77 25.80 -17.15
CA ASP A 162 30.84 26.51 -16.26
C ASP A 162 30.52 25.80 -14.92
N GLY A 163 31.09 24.61 -14.62
CA GLY A 163 30.92 23.86 -13.35
C GLY A 163 29.50 23.49 -12.89
N SER A 164 28.48 23.94 -13.62
CA SER A 164 27.06 23.93 -13.20
C SER A 164 26.42 22.55 -13.24
N GLY A 165 26.96 21.63 -14.05
CA GLY A 165 26.33 20.33 -14.33
C GLY A 165 26.20 19.44 -13.09
N ALA A 166 27.29 19.25 -12.34
CA ALA A 166 27.27 18.42 -11.13
C ALA A 166 26.39 19.02 -10.02
N ILE A 167 26.43 20.35 -9.87
CA ILE A 167 25.64 21.09 -8.88
C ILE A 167 24.13 20.92 -9.12
N ILE A 168 23.69 20.82 -10.37
CA ILE A 168 22.28 20.61 -10.72
C ILE A 168 21.90 19.12 -10.64
N MET A 169 22.77 18.20 -11.06
CA MET A 169 22.43 16.78 -11.15
C MET A 169 22.30 16.10 -9.78
N VAL A 170 23.16 16.43 -8.81
CA VAL A 170 23.08 15.86 -7.45
C VAL A 170 21.72 16.09 -6.78
N PRO A 171 21.18 17.32 -6.68
CA PRO A 171 19.87 17.54 -6.08
C PRO A 171 18.75 16.90 -6.90
N VAL A 172 18.86 16.83 -8.24
CA VAL A 172 17.88 16.12 -9.08
C VAL A 172 17.84 14.63 -8.74
N ILE A 173 19.00 13.98 -8.60
CA ILE A 173 19.09 12.56 -8.20
C ILE A 173 18.50 12.36 -6.80
N LEU A 174 18.83 13.24 -5.85
CA LEU A 174 18.30 13.15 -4.48
C LEU A 174 16.77 13.33 -4.46
N VAL A 175 16.23 14.31 -5.19
CA VAL A 175 14.78 14.54 -5.30
C VAL A 175 14.10 13.33 -5.94
N ALA A 176 14.66 12.80 -7.04
CA ALA A 176 14.13 11.62 -7.70
C ALA A 176 14.14 10.39 -6.78
N MET A 177 15.20 10.20 -5.99
CA MET A 177 15.30 9.10 -5.01
C MET A 177 14.28 9.23 -3.89
N VAL A 178 14.16 10.43 -3.30
CA VAL A 178 13.19 10.70 -2.23
C VAL A 178 11.77 10.51 -2.76
N TYR A 179 11.48 11.03 -3.95
CA TYR A 179 10.17 10.89 -4.58
C TYR A 179 9.86 9.42 -4.93
N GLY A 180 10.81 8.69 -5.50
CA GLY A 180 10.65 7.26 -5.79
C GLY A 180 10.38 6.44 -4.53
N CYS A 181 11.11 6.68 -3.45
CA CYS A 181 10.85 6.04 -2.15
C CYS A 181 9.46 6.39 -1.61
N ALA A 182 9.05 7.65 -1.71
CA ALA A 182 7.71 8.08 -1.30
C ALA A 182 6.61 7.39 -2.12
N CYS A 183 6.78 7.27 -3.44
CA CYS A 183 5.84 6.57 -4.31
C CYS A 183 5.73 5.08 -3.96
N VAL A 184 6.85 4.38 -3.74
CA VAL A 184 6.84 2.95 -3.40
C VAL A 184 6.18 2.72 -2.04
N THR A 185 6.52 3.53 -1.04
CA THR A 185 5.90 3.43 0.30
C THR A 185 4.41 3.75 0.28
N TRP A 186 3.99 4.72 -0.53
CA TRP A 186 2.58 5.02 -0.76
C TRP A 186 1.84 3.86 -1.44
N ALA A 187 2.44 3.28 -2.48
CA ALA A 187 1.88 2.11 -3.16
C ALA A 187 1.74 0.91 -2.21
N GLN A 188 2.76 0.64 -1.38
CA GLN A 188 2.73 -0.42 -0.37
C GLN A 188 1.61 -0.20 0.64
N TYR A 189 1.47 1.03 1.14
CA TYR A 189 0.41 1.39 2.07
C TYR A 189 -0.99 1.18 1.45
N THR A 190 -1.21 1.68 0.24
CA THR A 190 -2.52 1.56 -0.43
C THR A 190 -2.89 0.11 -0.73
N LEU A 191 -1.94 -0.72 -1.15
CA LEU A 191 -2.14 -2.16 -1.33
C LEU A 191 -2.48 -2.86 -0.01
N THR A 192 -1.73 -2.56 1.05
CA THR A 192 -1.95 -3.10 2.40
C THR A 192 -3.37 -2.80 2.86
N ARG A 193 -3.82 -1.55 2.70
CA ARG A 193 -5.18 -1.13 3.08
C ARG A 193 -6.25 -1.85 2.25
N LYS A 194 -6.05 -2.02 0.94
CA LYS A 194 -7.01 -2.71 0.07
C LYS A 194 -7.10 -4.21 0.38
N ILE A 195 -5.97 -4.86 0.64
CA ILE A 195 -5.91 -6.30 0.90
C ILE A 195 -6.49 -6.63 2.28
N PHE A 196 -6.20 -5.81 3.29
CA PHE A 196 -6.73 -5.98 4.64
C PHE A 196 -8.07 -5.30 4.88
N ALA A 197 -8.64 -4.62 3.89
CA ALA A 197 -10.01 -4.13 4.01
C ALA A 197 -10.86 -5.34 4.41
N PRO A 198 -11.56 -5.28 5.56
CA PRO A 198 -12.31 -6.41 6.06
C PRO A 198 -13.21 -6.89 4.92
N PHE A 199 -13.16 -8.19 4.64
CA PHE A 199 -14.21 -8.81 3.87
C PHE A 199 -15.43 -8.73 4.78
N ILE A 200 -16.15 -7.62 4.69
CA ILE A 200 -17.48 -7.49 5.23
C ILE A 200 -18.31 -8.28 4.21
N PRO A 201 -18.68 -9.55 4.48
CA PRO A 201 -19.69 -10.18 3.65
C PRO A 201 -20.86 -9.19 3.63
N SER A 202 -21.35 -8.88 2.44
CA SER A 202 -22.59 -8.11 2.29
C SER A 202 -23.59 -8.67 3.30
N PRO A 203 -24.21 -7.83 4.15
CA PRO A 203 -25.15 -8.33 5.14
C PRO A 203 -26.13 -9.26 4.42
N PRO A 204 -26.48 -10.42 5.03
CA PRO A 204 -27.39 -11.35 4.40
C PRO A 204 -28.59 -10.55 3.92
N GLU A 205 -28.93 -10.65 2.64
CA GLU A 205 -30.03 -9.91 2.07
C GLU A 205 -31.29 -10.31 2.85
N ILE A 206 -31.73 -9.43 3.75
CA ILE A 206 -32.92 -9.66 4.55
C ILE A 206 -34.06 -9.72 3.52
N PRO A 207 -34.80 -10.85 3.40
CA PRO A 207 -35.88 -10.95 2.45
C PRO A 207 -36.82 -9.76 2.65
N ARG A 208 -37.05 -8.98 1.60
CA ARG A 208 -38.01 -7.87 1.70
C ARG A 208 -39.38 -8.48 1.99
N PRO A 209 -40.13 -7.95 2.97
CA PRO A 209 -41.49 -8.42 3.19
C PRO A 209 -42.30 -8.24 1.89
N PRO A 210 -43.21 -9.18 1.57
CA PRO A 210 -44.12 -9.03 0.44
C PRO A 210 -44.91 -7.71 0.59
N ARG A 211 -44.99 -6.94 -0.50
CA ARG A 211 -45.91 -5.79 -0.58
C ARG A 211 -47.31 -6.36 -0.80
N TYR A 212 -48.17 -6.24 0.21
CA TYR A 212 -49.60 -6.52 0.12
C TYR A 212 -50.37 -5.27 -0.27
#